data_AF-A0A7S4C8L6-F1
#
_entry.id   AF-A0A7S4C8L6-F1
#
_cell.length_a   1.000
_cell.length_b   1.000
_cell.length_c   1.000
_cell.angle_alpha   90.00
_cell.angle_beta   90.00
_cell.angle_gamma   90.00
#
_symmetry.space_group_name_H-M   'P 1'
#
loop_
_entity.id
_entity.type
_entity.pdbx_description
1 polymer ?
#
loop_
_entity_poly.entity_id
_entity_poly.type
_entity_poly.pdbx_seq_one_letter_code
_entity_poly.pdbx_strand_id
1 'polypeptide(L)'
;IFFRLQPKMSRFATAIFFLGLAIAMGHYGNPFKGGCESDERPVQVQGIPGAMCTPPCSGGTCPSDVPANCSATPQCALKDTQGHQYCCLICDPSAKSCPMGASCKPLPNGFGLCTYNEGQFLNATNVAVLPGVKL
;
A
#
# COMPACT_ATOMS: atom_id res chain seq x y z
N ILE A 1 -42.61 -22.60 6.09
CA ILE A 1 -42.86 -21.15 5.88
C ILE A 1 -41.63 -20.61 5.16
N PHE A 2 -41.64 -20.72 3.83
CA PHE A 2 -41.74 -19.60 2.88
C PHE A 2 -40.49 -18.68 2.95
N PHE A 3 -39.74 -18.38 1.88
CA PHE A 3 -39.92 -18.67 0.45
C PHE A 3 -38.64 -18.34 -0.34
N ARG A 4 -38.55 -18.98 -1.52
CA ARG A 4 -37.72 -18.75 -2.72
C ARG A 4 -37.06 -17.37 -2.89
N LEU A 5 -35.88 -17.26 -3.50
CA LEU A 5 -35.74 -17.27 -4.97
C LEU A 5 -34.34 -17.71 -5.44
N GLN A 6 -34.29 -18.91 -6.01
CA GLN A 6 -33.29 -19.29 -7.02
C GLN A 6 -33.64 -18.56 -8.33
N PRO A 7 -32.76 -17.74 -8.93
CA PRO A 7 -32.99 -17.27 -10.28
C PRO A 7 -32.73 -18.42 -11.26
N LYS A 8 -33.78 -18.74 -12.00
CA LYS A 8 -33.87 -19.69 -13.11
C LYS A 8 -32.76 -19.42 -14.14
N MET A 9 -31.87 -20.39 -14.39
CA MET A 9 -30.99 -20.39 -15.57
C MET A 9 -31.86 -20.30 -16.84
N SER A 10 -31.76 -19.20 -17.56
CA SER A 10 -32.28 -19.03 -18.92
C SER A 10 -31.15 -18.55 -19.83
N ARG A 11 -31.17 -19.06 -21.04
CA ARG A 11 -30.04 -19.20 -21.96
C ARG A 11 -29.61 -17.88 -22.62
N PHE A 12 -28.34 -17.85 -23.03
CA PHE A 12 -27.66 -16.91 -23.93
C PHE A 12 -27.34 -15.49 -23.40
N ALA A 13 -26.10 -15.32 -22.90
CA ALA A 13 -25.21 -14.22 -23.26
C ALA A 13 -23.84 -14.43 -22.57
N THR A 14 -22.81 -14.63 -23.40
CA THR A 14 -21.37 -14.42 -23.18
C THR A 14 -20.82 -14.58 -21.75
N ALA A 15 -20.07 -15.66 -21.53
CA ALA A 15 -19.19 -15.79 -20.39
C ALA A 15 -18.08 -14.74 -20.45
N ILE A 16 -18.36 -13.52 -19.95
CA ILE A 16 -17.31 -12.61 -19.50
C ILE A 16 -16.99 -13.07 -18.09
N PHE A 17 -16.10 -14.07 -18.01
CA PHE A 17 -15.29 -14.25 -16.83
C PHE A 17 -14.50 -12.95 -16.70
N PHE A 18 -15.03 -11.97 -15.96
CA PHE A 18 -14.23 -10.85 -15.49
C PHE A 18 -13.16 -11.50 -14.63
N LEU A 19 -12.02 -11.78 -15.27
CA LEU A 19 -10.76 -12.02 -14.64
C LEU A 19 -10.50 -10.75 -13.83
N GLY A 20 -10.98 -10.73 -12.59
CA GLY A 20 -10.63 -9.73 -11.60
C GLY A 20 -9.15 -9.87 -11.37
N LEU A 21 -8.37 -9.20 -12.20
CA LEU A 21 -6.92 -9.15 -12.16
C LEU A 21 -6.53 -8.37 -10.90
N ALA A 22 -6.61 -9.01 -9.75
CA ALA A 22 -5.99 -8.52 -8.53
C ALA A 22 -4.48 -8.79 -8.62
N ILE A 23 -3.78 -8.06 -9.49
CA ILE A 23 -2.31 -8.03 -9.45
C ILE A 23 -1.86 -6.93 -8.49
N ALA A 24 -1.96 -7.21 -7.20
CA ALA A 24 -0.97 -6.71 -6.25
C ALA A 24 0.13 -7.77 -6.18
N MET A 25 0.95 -7.88 -7.23
CA MET A 25 2.05 -8.83 -7.26
C MET A 25 3.29 -8.15 -6.68
N GLY A 26 3.30 -7.92 -5.37
CA GLY A 26 4.44 -7.35 -4.65
C GLY A 26 4.06 -6.60 -3.37
N HIS A 27 5.09 -6.25 -2.60
CA HIS A 27 5.01 -5.43 -1.40
C HIS A 27 4.55 -3.99 -1.70
N TYR A 28 4.28 -3.20 -0.65
CA TYR A 28 3.88 -1.79 -0.71
C TYR A 28 2.50 -1.58 -1.33
N GLY A 29 1.62 -2.57 -1.11
CA GLY A 29 0.25 -2.60 -1.62
C GLY A 29 -0.66 -1.54 -1.01
N ASN A 30 -1.86 -1.46 -1.60
CA ASN A 30 -2.93 -0.59 -1.14
C ASN A 30 -3.70 -1.27 0.01
N PRO A 31 -3.59 -0.79 1.27
CA PRO A 31 -4.27 -1.41 2.39
C PRO A 31 -5.79 -1.39 2.26
N PHE A 32 -6.35 -0.46 1.47
CA PHE A 32 -7.79 -0.30 1.28
C PHE A 32 -8.40 -1.26 0.26
N LYS A 33 -7.59 -2.04 -0.45
CA LYS A 33 -8.04 -2.95 -1.52
C LYS A 33 -7.69 -4.41 -1.19
N GLY A 34 -8.31 -4.94 -0.14
CA GLY A 34 -8.14 -6.35 0.26
C GLY A 34 -7.17 -6.58 1.42
N GLY A 35 -6.60 -5.51 1.99
CA GLY A 35 -5.65 -5.60 3.10
C GLY A 35 -4.19 -5.57 2.63
N CYS A 36 -3.30 -5.96 3.54
CA CYS A 36 -1.87 -6.09 3.27
C CYS A 36 -1.48 -7.56 3.14
N GLU A 37 -0.32 -7.81 2.53
CA GLU A 37 0.28 -9.15 2.49
C GLU A 37 0.58 -9.67 3.91
N SER A 38 0.77 -10.99 4.02
CA SER A 38 0.86 -11.67 5.32
C SER A 38 2.03 -11.22 6.21
N ASP A 39 3.12 -10.74 5.61
CA ASP A 39 4.31 -10.20 6.26
C ASP A 39 4.35 -8.67 6.25
N GLU A 40 3.30 -8.04 5.73
CA GLU A 40 3.11 -6.61 5.77
C GLU A 40 2.09 -6.22 6.83
N ARG A 41 2.09 -4.95 7.20
CA ARG A 41 0.95 -4.38 7.93
C ARG A 41 0.61 -2.98 7.42
N PRO A 42 -0.65 -2.55 7.63
CA PRO A 42 -1.06 -1.20 7.29
C PRO A 42 -0.45 -0.22 8.28
N VAL A 43 0.19 0.83 7.77
CA VAL A 43 0.72 1.93 8.57
C VAL A 43 0.20 3.28 8.10
N GLN A 44 0.13 4.20 9.05
CA GLN A 44 -0.08 5.61 8.81
C GLN A 44 1.09 6.38 9.39
N VAL A 45 1.68 7.25 8.57
CA VAL A 45 2.79 8.11 9.01
C VAL A 45 2.21 9.34 9.69
N GLN A 46 2.69 9.65 10.88
CA GLN A 46 2.22 10.80 11.66
C GLN A 46 2.32 12.10 10.85
N GLY A 47 1.20 12.83 10.77
CA GLY A 47 1.12 14.09 10.04
C GLY A 47 1.07 13.96 8.52
N ILE A 48 1.05 12.75 7.96
CA ILE A 48 0.95 12.51 6.51
C ILE A 48 -0.41 11.86 6.21
N PRO A 49 -1.21 12.41 5.27
CA PRO A 49 -2.47 11.81 4.88
C PRO A 49 -2.27 10.53 4.08
N GLY A 50 -3.12 9.53 4.33
CA GLY A 50 -3.12 8.24 3.65
C GLY A 50 -2.48 7.12 4.48
N ALA A 51 -2.50 5.92 3.93
CA ALA A 51 -1.88 4.74 4.52
C ALA A 51 -1.15 3.92 3.45
N MET A 52 -0.31 2.99 3.88
CA MET A 52 0.39 2.04 3.00
C MET A 52 0.56 0.70 3.69
N CYS A 53 0.66 -0.38 2.92
CA CYS A 53 1.19 -1.64 3.43
C CYS A 53 2.73 -1.55 3.50
N THR A 54 3.31 -2.11 4.55
CA THR A 54 4.75 -2.06 4.79
C THR A 54 5.26 -3.38 5.38
N PRO A 55 6.33 -3.96 4.81
CA PRO A 55 7.05 -5.06 5.44
C PRO A 55 8.00 -4.54 6.54
N PRO A 56 8.36 -5.39 7.52
CA PRO A 56 9.44 -5.10 8.46
C PRO A 56 10.79 -4.97 7.74
N CYS A 57 11.66 -4.11 8.28
CA CYS A 57 13.03 -4.06 7.82
C CYS A 57 13.80 -5.33 8.23
N SER A 58 14.63 -5.84 7.33
CA SER A 58 15.55 -6.95 7.62
C SER A 58 16.98 -6.44 7.65
N GLY A 59 17.49 -6.09 8.84
CA GLY A 59 18.85 -5.52 8.95
C GLY A 59 19.04 -4.22 8.16
N GLY A 60 17.97 -3.43 8.02
CA GLY A 60 17.96 -2.18 7.25
C GLY A 60 17.63 -2.35 5.76
N THR A 61 17.45 -3.57 5.27
CA THR A 61 17.03 -3.84 3.87
C THR A 61 15.52 -3.99 3.75
N CYS A 62 15.04 -3.83 2.52
CA CYS A 62 13.63 -3.85 2.15
C CYS A 62 13.40 -4.71 0.90
N PRO A 63 12.26 -5.40 0.80
CA PRO A 63 11.86 -6.11 -0.42
C PRO A 63 11.86 -5.18 -1.65
N SER A 64 12.25 -5.71 -2.80
CA SER A 64 12.36 -4.95 -4.06
C SER A 64 11.25 -5.27 -5.06
N ASP A 65 10.39 -6.24 -4.74
CA ASP A 65 9.19 -6.56 -5.51
C ASP A 65 8.12 -5.50 -5.26
N VAL A 66 8.22 -4.42 -6.03
CA VAL A 66 7.28 -3.30 -5.99
C VAL A 66 6.08 -3.57 -6.90
N PRO A 67 4.92 -2.92 -6.67
CA PRO A 67 3.76 -3.08 -7.52
C PRO A 67 4.01 -2.56 -8.94
N ALA A 68 3.18 -2.98 -9.89
CA ALA A 68 3.31 -2.56 -11.29
C ALA A 68 3.29 -1.02 -11.44
N ASN A 69 4.10 -0.52 -12.39
CA ASN A 69 4.28 0.92 -12.66
C ASN A 69 4.86 1.73 -11.49
N CYS A 70 5.55 1.08 -10.56
CA CYS A 70 6.30 1.75 -9.50
C CYS A 70 7.77 1.89 -9.88
N SER A 71 8.31 3.10 -9.74
CA SER A 71 9.75 3.40 -9.82
C SER A 71 10.29 4.09 -8.56
N ALA A 72 9.45 4.19 -7.52
CA ALA A 72 9.85 4.68 -6.21
C ALA A 72 10.81 3.70 -5.53
N THR A 73 11.69 4.22 -4.67
CA THR A 73 12.76 3.45 -4.04
C THR A 73 12.29 2.88 -2.70
N PRO A 74 12.32 1.55 -2.49
CA PRO A 74 12.09 0.96 -1.18
C PRO A 74 13.22 1.32 -0.21
N GLN A 75 12.89 1.85 0.96
CA GLN A 75 13.86 2.13 2.02
C GLN A 75 13.31 1.81 3.40
N CYS A 76 14.21 1.37 4.30
CA CYS A 76 13.91 1.20 5.71
C CYS A 76 13.89 2.58 6.38
N ALA A 77 12.71 3.19 6.43
CA ALA A 77 12.57 4.62 6.70
C ALA A 77 11.50 4.95 7.73
N LEU A 78 10.77 3.96 8.25
CA LEU A 78 9.71 4.16 9.23
C LEU A 78 10.02 3.46 10.54
N LYS A 79 9.48 3.99 11.64
CA LYS A 79 9.62 3.43 12.99
C LYS A 79 8.34 3.61 13.79
N ASP A 80 7.93 2.61 14.54
CA ASP A 80 6.84 2.76 15.52
C ASP A 80 7.33 3.16 16.92
N THR A 81 6.40 3.31 17.86
CA THR A 81 6.69 3.67 19.26
C THR A 81 7.40 2.57 20.05
N GLN A 82 7.35 1.33 19.60
CA GLN A 82 8.02 0.18 20.24
C GLN A 82 9.46 0.01 19.73
N GLY A 83 9.79 0.69 18.64
CA GLY A 83 11.14 0.73 18.08
C GLY A 83 11.34 -0.14 16.85
N HIS A 84 10.30 -0.86 16.41
CA HIS A 84 10.34 -1.67 15.21
C HIS A 84 10.44 -0.78 13.98
N GLN A 85 11.21 -1.22 12.98
CA GLN A 85 11.49 -0.47 11.76
C GLN A 85 10.83 -1.10 10.54
N TYR A 86 10.41 -0.25 9.62
CA TYR A 86 9.55 -0.65 8.51
C TYR A 86 9.91 0.03 7.20
N CYS A 87 9.63 -0.68 6.12
CA CYS A 87 9.98 -0.29 4.77
C CYS A 87 8.90 0.58 4.12
N CYS A 88 9.28 1.62 3.41
CA CYS A 88 8.33 2.35 2.57
C CYS A 88 8.94 2.78 1.26
N LEU A 89 8.08 3.17 0.33
CA LEU A 89 8.50 3.70 -0.96
C LEU A 89 8.76 5.20 -0.83
N ILE A 90 10.01 5.58 -1.06
CA ILE A 90 10.47 6.96 -1.17
C ILE A 90 10.31 7.43 -2.61
N CYS A 91 9.72 8.60 -2.80
CA CYS A 91 9.46 9.18 -4.11
C CYS A 91 10.01 10.61 -4.22
N ASP A 92 10.37 11.01 -5.44
CA ASP A 92 10.55 12.42 -5.77
C ASP A 92 9.16 13.05 -5.96
N PRO A 93 8.77 14.09 -5.19
CA PRO A 93 7.48 14.76 -5.36
C PRO A 93 7.25 15.36 -6.75
N SER A 94 8.31 15.57 -7.53
CA SER A 94 8.28 16.10 -8.90
C SER A 94 8.04 15.00 -9.95
N ALA A 95 8.15 13.73 -9.56
CA ALA A 95 8.01 12.58 -10.45
C ALA A 95 6.76 11.74 -10.13
N LYS A 96 6.23 11.07 -11.14
CA LYS A 96 5.17 10.05 -10.98
C LYS A 96 5.80 8.68 -10.79
N SER A 97 6.37 8.41 -9.62
CA SER A 97 7.08 7.16 -9.32
C SER A 97 6.31 6.17 -8.44
N CYS A 98 5.23 6.61 -7.80
CA CYS A 98 4.44 5.75 -6.92
C CYS A 98 3.59 4.73 -7.69
N PRO A 99 3.23 3.61 -7.04
CA PRO A 99 2.30 2.63 -7.60
C PRO A 99 0.98 3.24 -8.08
N MET A 100 0.30 2.54 -8.98
CA MET A 100 -1.04 2.93 -9.42
C MET A 100 -1.99 3.10 -8.22
N GLY A 101 -2.66 4.25 -8.16
CA GLY A 101 -3.59 4.60 -7.07
C GLY A 101 -2.92 5.16 -5.80
N ALA A 102 -1.60 5.15 -5.72
CA ALA A 102 -0.86 5.89 -4.69
C ALA A 102 -0.54 7.32 -5.15
N SER A 103 -0.15 8.17 -4.19
CA SER A 103 0.36 9.51 -4.45
C SER A 103 1.58 9.78 -3.59
N CYS A 104 2.55 10.49 -4.17
CA CYS A 104 3.72 10.96 -3.44
C CYS A 104 3.33 12.10 -2.49
N LYS A 105 3.51 11.91 -1.18
CA LYS A 105 3.27 12.92 -0.16
C LYS A 105 4.59 13.59 0.20
N PRO A 106 4.79 14.87 -0.14
CA PRO A 106 6.06 15.55 0.11
C PRO A 106 6.30 15.70 1.61
N LEU A 107 7.55 15.56 2.00
CA LEU A 107 8.08 15.81 3.33
C LEU A 107 8.92 17.11 3.32
N PRO A 108 9.12 17.74 4.49
CA PRO A 108 9.89 19.00 4.59
C PRO A 108 11.35 18.92 4.12
N ASN A 109 11.91 17.71 3.97
CA ASN A 109 13.29 17.44 3.57
C ASN A 109 13.46 17.15 2.06
N GLY A 110 12.43 17.40 1.25
CA GLY A 110 12.53 17.45 -0.21
C GLY A 110 12.15 16.17 -0.96
N PHE A 111 12.09 15.01 -0.28
CA PHE A 111 11.50 13.79 -0.84
C PHE A 111 10.06 13.61 -0.36
N GLY A 112 9.38 12.57 -0.82
CA GLY A 112 8.07 12.18 -0.34
C GLY A 112 7.92 10.68 -0.09
N LEU A 113 6.75 10.30 0.43
CA LEU A 113 6.36 8.91 0.64
C LEU A 113 5.16 8.56 -0.23
N CYS A 114 5.18 7.37 -0.84
CA CYS A 114 4.00 6.87 -1.53
C CYS A 114 2.94 6.42 -0.51
N THR A 115 1.74 6.99 -0.63
CA THR A 115 0.59 6.65 0.22
C THR A 115 -0.64 6.46 -0.64
N TYR A 116 -1.57 5.62 -0.21
CA TYR A 116 -2.88 5.46 -0.84
C TYR A 116 -3.90 6.34 -0.13
N ASN A 117 -4.73 7.03 -0.91
CA ASN A 117 -5.74 7.97 -0.40
C ASN A 117 -7.14 7.37 -0.49
N GLU A 118 -7.55 6.52 0.45
CA GLU A 118 -8.95 6.09 0.53
C GLU A 118 -9.35 5.78 1.98
N GLY A 119 -10.00 6.70 2.68
CA GLY A 119 -10.60 6.43 4.00
C GLY A 119 -9.60 6.28 5.17
N GLN A 120 -10.15 6.09 6.37
CA GLN A 120 -9.39 5.76 7.58
C GLN A 120 -9.23 4.25 7.61
N PHE A 121 -7.99 3.73 7.54
CA PHE A 121 -7.78 2.32 7.84
C PHE A 121 -7.93 2.19 9.36
N LEU A 122 -9.06 1.62 9.82
CA LEU A 122 -9.45 1.59 11.25
C LEU A 122 -8.49 0.81 12.17
N ASN A 123 -7.34 0.38 11.68
CA ASN A 123 -6.32 -0.33 12.46
C ASN A 123 -4.89 -0.13 11.92
N ALA A 124 -4.60 1.01 11.28
CA ALA A 124 -3.25 1.30 10.84
C ALA A 124 -2.33 1.54 12.05
N THR A 125 -1.13 0.96 12.02
CA THR A 125 -0.10 1.24 13.02
C THR A 125 0.47 2.64 12.77
N ASN A 126 0.51 3.47 13.81
CA ASN A 126 1.12 4.79 13.72
C ASN A 126 2.65 4.66 13.71
N VAL A 127 3.28 5.25 12.70
CA VAL A 127 4.73 5.26 12.53
C VAL A 127 5.24 6.67 12.25
N ALA A 128 6.52 6.91 12.49
CA ALA A 128 7.22 8.14 12.17
C ALA A 128 8.38 7.85 11.21
N VAL A 129 8.81 8.87 10.47
CA VAL A 129 9.98 8.78 9.59
C VAL A 129 11.26 8.75 10.42
N LEU A 130 12.17 7.83 10.12
CA LEU A 130 13.49 7.74 10.74
C LEU A 130 14.34 8.98 10.43
N PRO A 131 15.17 9.44 11.37
CA PRO A 131 16.14 10.49 11.08
C PRO A 131 17.16 10.00 10.04
N GLY A 132 17.56 10.89 9.12
CA GLY A 132 18.61 10.60 8.14
C GLY A 132 18.15 9.92 6.84
N VAL A 133 16.86 9.60 6.69
CA VAL A 133 16.26 9.16 5.42
C VAL A 133 16.43 10.26 4.37
N LYS A 134 16.73 9.88 3.12
CA LYS A 134 16.96 10.77 1.96
C LYS A 134 16.48 10.08 0.67
N LEU A 135 16.24 10.88 -0.37
CA LEU A 135 15.96 10.38 -1.74
C LEU A 135 17.16 9.62 -2.32
#